data_AF-A0A972IQM9-F1
#
_entry.id   AF-A0A972IQM9-F1
#
_cell.length_a   1.000
_cell.length_b   1.000
_cell.length_c   1.000
_cell.angle_alpha   90.00
_cell.angle_beta   90.00
_cell.angle_gamma   90.00
#
_symmetry.space_group_name_H-M   'P 1'
#
loop_
_entity.id
_entity.type
_entity.pdbx_description
1 polymer ?
#
loop_
_entity_poly.entity_id
_entity_poly.type
_entity_poly.pdbx_seq_one_letter_code
_entity_poly.pdbx_strand_id
1 'polypeptide(L)'
;MTWNIFLDILKDSIRDSLLVFVFVFFFHLVLSFIEKAVANFLVKRKRTAPLFGAMFGLIPQCGTSVVAADLYTRKYITIGTLVAVFLACSDEALLVLLTSWNEKTFAIFPLIGLKLLVGASVGLLVDVFIRKQSIKQADHVEEEPVCIEHHHEKTPVHEHLVHPLVHALKILLYVFVINLALGLLIGFVGQEYFNAFMLSNKYLAPLFASIIGLIPNCASSVFITELYLANSLSFGALFAGLLVNTGLGVMVLIKEYKNVKQIFYIIGLCFVLAVVLGYVTCLVVGF
;
A
#
# COMPACT_ATOMS: atom_id res chain seq x y z
N MET A 1 32.24 22.48 13.73
CA MET A 1 32.11 21.53 12.59
C MET A 1 30.73 20.86 12.55
N THR A 2 29.69 21.41 13.18
CA THR A 2 28.47 20.64 13.51
C THR A 2 27.14 21.30 13.11
N TRP A 3 27.11 22.62 12.87
CA TRP A 3 25.86 23.32 12.52
C TRP A 3 25.54 23.27 11.01
N ASN A 4 26.56 23.39 10.15
CA ASN A 4 26.37 23.35 8.70
C ASN A 4 25.95 21.96 8.22
N ILE A 5 26.57 20.89 8.75
CA ILE A 5 26.19 19.50 8.41
C ILE A 5 24.74 19.20 8.82
N PHE A 6 24.31 19.70 9.98
CA PHE A 6 22.92 19.53 10.43
C PHE A 6 21.93 20.30 9.53
N LEU A 7 22.25 21.55 9.17
CA LEU A 7 21.44 22.33 8.24
C LEU A 7 21.40 21.73 6.83
N ASP A 8 22.51 21.13 6.38
CA ASP A 8 22.59 20.45 5.09
C ASP A 8 21.73 19.17 5.09
N ILE A 9 21.83 18.34 6.13
CA ILE A 9 20.97 17.14 6.29
C ILE A 9 19.49 17.53 6.39
N LEU A 10 19.17 18.60 7.13
CA LEU A 10 17.79 19.09 7.27
C LEU A 10 17.25 19.59 5.93
N LYS A 11 18.06 20.34 5.18
CA LYS A 11 17.69 20.91 3.88
C LYS A 11 17.54 19.81 2.83
N ASP A 12 18.42 18.82 2.81
CA ASP A 12 18.35 17.67 1.91
C ASP A 12 17.12 16.81 2.25
N SER A 13 16.87 16.53 3.53
CA SER A 13 15.67 15.78 3.98
C SER A 13 14.37 16.52 3.62
N ILE A 14 14.33 17.85 3.75
CA ILE A 14 13.17 18.66 3.36
C ILE A 14 12.98 18.63 1.84
N ARG A 15 14.06 18.74 1.07
CA ARG A 15 14.01 18.73 -0.40
C ARG A 15 13.55 17.38 -0.93
N ASP A 16 14.06 16.29 -0.38
CA ASP A 16 13.66 14.92 -0.74
C ASP A 16 12.20 14.66 -0.35
N SER A 17 11.80 15.09 0.86
CA SER A 17 10.39 15.03 1.29
C SER A 17 9.46 15.84 0.39
N LEU A 18 9.88 17.03 -0.04
CA LEU A 18 9.10 17.88 -0.94
C LEU A 18 9.00 17.27 -2.35
N LEU A 19 10.07 16.65 -2.86
CA LEU A 19 10.06 16.00 -4.16
C LEU A 19 9.16 14.76 -4.16
N VAL A 20 9.24 13.94 -3.12
CA VAL A 20 8.32 12.82 -2.88
C VAL A 20 6.89 13.34 -2.76
N PHE A 21 6.66 14.42 -2.02
CA PHE A 21 5.34 15.04 -1.89
C PHE A 21 4.76 15.50 -3.23
N VAL A 22 5.54 16.22 -4.05
CA VAL A 22 5.11 16.69 -5.37
C VAL A 22 4.82 15.51 -6.30
N PHE A 23 5.64 14.47 -6.25
CA PHE A 23 5.44 13.25 -7.03
C PHE A 23 4.15 12.53 -6.60
N VAL A 24 3.95 12.28 -5.30
CA VAL A 24 2.74 11.66 -4.76
C VAL A 24 1.50 12.49 -5.09
N PHE A 25 1.57 13.83 -4.98
CA PHE A 25 0.47 14.71 -5.34
C PHE A 25 0.11 14.63 -6.84
N PHE A 26 1.12 14.62 -7.72
CA PHE A 26 0.90 14.49 -9.17
C PHE A 26 0.24 13.15 -9.52
N PHE A 27 0.77 12.04 -8.99
CA PHE A 27 0.15 10.74 -9.19
C PHE A 27 -1.27 10.73 -8.61
N HIS A 28 -1.49 11.31 -7.42
CA HIS A 28 -2.82 11.41 -6.81
C HIS A 28 -3.85 12.06 -7.71
N LEU A 29 -3.46 13.17 -8.33
CA LEU A 29 -4.28 13.87 -9.30
C LEU A 29 -4.56 12.98 -10.51
N VAL A 30 -3.55 12.36 -11.11
CA VAL A 30 -3.70 11.45 -12.26
C VAL A 30 -4.65 10.28 -11.94
N LEU A 31 -4.51 9.66 -10.76
CA LEU A 31 -5.34 8.53 -10.35
C LEU A 31 -6.78 8.94 -10.11
N SER A 32 -7.04 10.14 -9.60
CA SER A 32 -8.40 10.68 -9.47
C SER A 32 -9.12 10.78 -10.82
N PHE A 33 -8.41 11.11 -11.90
CA PHE A 33 -8.99 11.11 -13.26
C PHE A 33 -9.20 9.69 -13.82
N ILE A 34 -8.31 8.76 -13.48
CA ILE A 34 -8.29 7.39 -14.02
C ILE A 34 -9.17 6.42 -13.22
N GLU A 35 -9.52 6.76 -11.98
CA GLU A 35 -10.29 5.94 -11.04
C GLU A 35 -11.58 5.39 -11.66
N LYS A 36 -12.38 6.25 -12.30
CA LYS A 36 -13.62 5.84 -12.97
C LYS A 36 -13.35 4.86 -14.12
N ALA A 37 -12.28 5.08 -14.89
CA ALA A 37 -11.90 4.20 -15.98
C ALA A 37 -11.45 2.83 -15.46
N VAL A 38 -10.67 2.80 -14.37
CA VAL A 38 -10.20 1.57 -13.72
C VAL A 38 -11.35 0.77 -13.14
N ALA A 39 -12.25 1.43 -12.41
CA ALA A 39 -13.46 0.81 -11.86
C ALA A 39 -14.30 0.15 -12.96
N ASN A 40 -14.63 0.91 -14.02
CA ASN A 40 -15.41 0.40 -15.14
C ASN A 40 -14.71 -0.77 -15.85
N PHE A 41 -13.39 -0.73 -15.99
CA PHE A 41 -12.61 -1.79 -16.63
C PHE A 41 -12.60 -3.08 -15.80
N LEU A 42 -12.42 -2.98 -14.48
CA LEU A 42 -12.43 -4.12 -13.55
C LEU A 42 -13.81 -4.78 -13.48
N VAL A 43 -14.88 -3.99 -13.42
CA VAL A 43 -16.26 -4.48 -13.36
C VAL A 43 -16.64 -5.23 -14.65
N LYS A 44 -16.21 -4.74 -15.82
CA LYS A 44 -16.52 -5.34 -17.13
C LYS A 44 -15.82 -6.68 -17.36
N ARG A 45 -14.68 -6.94 -16.70
CA ARG A 45 -13.84 -8.14 -16.92
C ARG A 45 -13.78 -9.08 -15.71
N LYS A 46 -14.93 -9.58 -15.26
CA LYS A 46 -15.07 -10.45 -14.06
C LYS A 46 -14.06 -11.60 -13.94
N ARG A 47 -13.69 -12.27 -15.04
CA ARG A 47 -12.79 -13.45 -15.00
C ARG A 47 -11.30 -13.11 -14.95
N THR A 48 -10.93 -11.90 -15.40
CA THR A 48 -9.53 -11.41 -15.40
C THR A 48 -9.34 -10.22 -14.47
N ALA A 49 -10.36 -9.89 -13.66
CA ALA A 49 -10.34 -8.79 -12.72
C ALA A 49 -9.17 -8.88 -11.72
N PRO A 50 -8.79 -10.05 -11.14
CA PRO A 50 -7.62 -10.11 -10.27
C PRO A 50 -6.29 -9.80 -10.98
N LEU A 51 -6.13 -10.21 -12.24
CA LEU A 51 -4.92 -9.92 -13.01
C LEU A 51 -4.79 -8.42 -13.27
N PHE A 52 -5.85 -7.79 -13.76
CA PHE A 52 -5.85 -6.34 -14.00
C PHE A 52 -5.80 -5.55 -12.70
N GLY A 53 -6.43 -6.03 -11.63
CA GLY A 53 -6.34 -5.47 -10.29
C GLY A 53 -4.89 -5.44 -9.78
N ALA A 54 -4.16 -6.54 -9.93
CA ALA A 54 -2.74 -6.59 -9.59
C ALA A 54 -1.91 -5.60 -10.42
N MET A 55 -2.18 -5.46 -11.72
CA MET A 55 -1.50 -4.47 -12.56
C MET A 55 -1.78 -3.03 -12.11
N PHE A 56 -3.02 -2.70 -11.75
CA PHE A 56 -3.35 -1.37 -11.22
C PHE A 56 -2.77 -1.15 -9.83
N GLY A 57 -2.60 -2.21 -9.03
CA GLY A 57 -1.91 -2.16 -7.73
C GLY A 57 -0.43 -1.77 -7.85
N LEU A 58 0.22 -2.02 -9.00
CA LEU A 58 1.60 -1.59 -9.21
C LEU A 58 1.78 -0.07 -9.34
N ILE A 59 0.71 0.68 -9.56
CA ILE A 59 0.81 2.14 -9.66
C ILE A 59 1.20 2.67 -8.28
N PRO A 60 2.33 3.40 -8.15
CA PRO A 60 2.85 3.87 -6.89
C PRO A 60 1.97 4.94 -6.27
N GLN A 61 0.91 4.51 -5.59
CA GLN A 61 -0.03 5.37 -4.89
C GLN A 61 -0.97 4.59 -3.96
N CYS A 62 -1.15 5.10 -2.74
CA CYS A 62 -2.09 4.55 -1.76
C CYS A 62 -3.57 4.56 -2.24
N GLY A 63 -3.91 5.35 -3.24
CA GLY A 63 -5.26 5.50 -3.78
C GLY A 63 -5.82 4.23 -4.44
N THR A 64 -5.00 3.41 -5.10
CA THR A 64 -5.48 2.19 -5.80
C THR A 64 -6.08 1.18 -4.83
N SER A 65 -5.46 1.02 -3.65
CA SER A 65 -5.99 0.19 -2.56
C SER A 65 -7.31 0.72 -1.99
N VAL A 66 -7.48 2.04 -1.93
CA VAL A 66 -8.72 2.70 -1.47
C VAL A 66 -9.85 2.48 -2.47
N VAL A 67 -9.59 2.68 -3.76
CA VAL A 67 -10.56 2.44 -4.85
C VAL A 67 -11.00 0.97 -4.85
N ALA A 68 -10.06 0.03 -4.71
CA ALA A 68 -10.39 -1.38 -4.63
C ALA A 68 -11.25 -1.69 -3.40
N ALA A 69 -10.95 -1.11 -2.23
CA ALA A 69 -11.74 -1.30 -1.03
C ALA A 69 -13.17 -0.76 -1.18
N ASP A 70 -13.36 0.42 -1.79
CA ASP A 70 -14.69 1.01 -2.08
C ASP A 70 -15.49 0.15 -3.09
N LEU A 71 -14.86 -0.28 -4.18
CA LEU A 71 -15.53 -1.16 -5.14
C LEU A 71 -15.92 -2.49 -4.50
N TYR A 72 -15.12 -2.98 -3.54
CA TYR A 72 -15.44 -4.20 -2.82
C TYR A 72 -16.60 -4.01 -1.85
N THR A 73 -16.64 -2.93 -1.06
CA THR A 73 -17.76 -2.63 -0.15
C THR A 73 -19.08 -2.46 -0.90
N ARG A 74 -19.04 -1.87 -2.10
CA ARG A 74 -20.18 -1.77 -3.03
C ARG A 74 -20.52 -3.08 -3.76
N LYS A 75 -19.73 -4.14 -3.59
CA LYS A 75 -19.86 -5.47 -4.25
C LYS A 75 -19.70 -5.44 -5.77
N TYR A 76 -18.93 -4.50 -6.29
CA TYR A 76 -18.56 -4.41 -7.70
C TYR A 76 -17.38 -5.31 -8.07
N ILE A 77 -16.46 -5.56 -7.13
CA ILE A 77 -15.34 -6.48 -7.29
C ILE A 77 -15.37 -7.63 -6.28
N THR A 78 -14.66 -8.71 -6.59
CA THR A 78 -14.55 -9.90 -5.74
C THR A 78 -13.48 -9.75 -4.64
N ILE A 79 -13.50 -10.66 -3.66
CA ILE A 79 -12.44 -10.76 -2.64
C ILE A 79 -11.08 -11.01 -3.30
N GLY A 80 -11.00 -11.88 -4.31
CA GLY A 80 -9.74 -12.17 -4.99
C GLY A 80 -9.21 -10.98 -5.76
N THR A 81 -10.07 -10.15 -6.36
CA THR A 81 -9.64 -8.89 -6.98
C THR A 81 -9.09 -7.91 -5.95
N LEU A 82 -9.76 -7.77 -4.80
CA LEU A 82 -9.29 -6.91 -3.70
C LEU A 82 -7.92 -7.37 -3.18
N VAL A 83 -7.77 -8.67 -2.89
CA VAL A 83 -6.52 -9.27 -2.42
C VAL A 83 -5.41 -9.13 -3.47
N ALA A 84 -5.72 -9.26 -4.76
CA ALA A 84 -4.75 -9.05 -5.83
C ALA A 84 -4.18 -7.63 -5.83
N VAL A 85 -5.05 -6.62 -5.70
CA VAL A 85 -4.63 -5.21 -5.62
C VAL A 85 -3.80 -4.97 -4.36
N PHE A 86 -4.24 -5.50 -3.21
CA PHE A 86 -3.56 -5.33 -1.92
C PHE A 86 -2.15 -5.92 -1.93
N LEU A 87 -1.98 -7.15 -2.42
CA LEU A 87 -0.66 -7.81 -2.47
C LEU A 87 0.26 -7.20 -3.54
N ALA A 88 -0.31 -6.74 -4.66
CA ALA A 88 0.47 -6.09 -5.71
C ALA A 88 0.80 -4.62 -5.40
N CYS A 89 0.15 -4.04 -4.38
CA CYS A 89 0.25 -2.64 -4.04
C CYS A 89 1.72 -2.25 -3.93
N SER A 90 2.18 -1.41 -4.86
CA SER A 90 3.54 -0.93 -4.88
C SER A 90 3.53 0.43 -4.23
N ASP A 91 3.96 0.45 -2.99
CA ASP A 91 3.96 1.55 -2.07
C ASP A 91 5.13 2.51 -2.33
N GLU A 92 5.13 3.67 -1.64
CA GLU A 92 6.14 4.74 -1.72
C GLU A 92 7.59 4.25 -1.49
N ALA A 93 7.76 3.04 -0.95
CA ALA A 93 9.01 2.28 -0.91
C ALA A 93 9.74 2.18 -2.26
N LEU A 94 9.01 2.05 -3.38
CA LEU A 94 9.64 2.03 -4.70
C LEU A 94 10.33 3.35 -5.02
N LEU A 95 9.74 4.47 -4.60
CA LEU A 95 10.34 5.80 -4.79
C LEU A 95 11.62 5.92 -3.98
N VAL A 96 11.62 5.50 -2.71
CA VAL A 96 12.82 5.52 -1.86
C VAL A 96 13.95 4.67 -2.45
N LEU A 97 13.65 3.46 -2.96
CA LEU A 97 14.65 2.61 -3.61
C LEU A 97 15.21 3.21 -4.90
N LEU A 98 14.38 3.89 -5.69
CA LEU A 98 14.81 4.59 -6.92
C LEU A 98 15.70 5.79 -6.61
N THR A 99 15.38 6.58 -5.58
CA THR A 99 16.17 7.76 -5.21
C THR A 99 17.51 7.38 -4.57
N SER A 100 17.61 6.20 -3.97
CA SER A 100 18.84 5.75 -3.30
C SER A 100 20.01 5.40 -4.24
N TRP A 101 19.86 5.50 -5.58
CA TRP A 101 20.87 5.30 -6.64
C TRP A 101 22.05 4.39 -6.23
N ASN A 102 21.75 3.14 -5.88
CA ASN A 102 22.72 2.17 -5.35
C ASN A 102 22.63 0.82 -6.10
N GLU A 103 23.58 -0.08 -5.86
CA GLU A 103 23.57 -1.45 -6.46
C GLU A 103 22.28 -2.24 -6.12
N LYS A 104 21.63 -1.90 -5.01
CA LYS A 104 20.35 -2.49 -4.58
C LYS A 104 19.13 -2.00 -5.38
N THR A 105 19.24 -0.96 -6.19
CA THR A 105 18.15 -0.47 -7.06
C THR A 105 17.74 -1.55 -8.08
N PHE A 106 18.64 -2.46 -8.47
CA PHE A 106 18.29 -3.61 -9.30
C PHE A 106 17.32 -4.60 -8.63
N ALA A 107 17.25 -4.62 -7.29
CA ALA A 107 16.32 -5.46 -6.55
C ALA A 107 14.84 -5.01 -6.70
N ILE A 108 14.59 -3.82 -7.27
CA ILE A 108 13.24 -3.32 -7.55
C ILE A 108 12.53 -4.17 -8.60
N PHE A 109 13.23 -4.56 -9.68
CA PHE A 109 12.63 -5.35 -10.76
C PHE A 109 12.08 -6.71 -10.29
N PRO A 110 12.85 -7.54 -9.56
CA PRO A 110 12.31 -8.79 -9.02
C PRO A 110 11.24 -8.54 -7.95
N LEU A 111 11.32 -7.44 -7.18
CA LEU A 111 10.30 -7.10 -6.18
C LEU A 111 8.94 -6.82 -6.84
N ILE A 112 8.91 -5.95 -7.85
CA ILE A 112 7.69 -5.60 -8.61
C ILE A 112 7.16 -6.83 -9.34
N GLY A 113 8.03 -7.58 -10.01
CA GLY A 113 7.64 -8.80 -10.73
C GLY A 113 7.03 -9.85 -9.80
N LEU A 114 7.62 -10.05 -8.62
CA LEU A 114 7.13 -11.01 -7.63
C LEU A 114 5.81 -10.54 -7.00
N LYS A 115 5.67 -9.26 -6.67
CA LYS A 115 4.40 -8.68 -6.19
C LYS A 115 3.27 -8.86 -7.21
N LEU A 116 3.52 -8.56 -8.49
CA LEU A 116 2.55 -8.74 -9.56
C LEU A 116 2.13 -10.21 -9.71
N LEU A 117 3.12 -11.11 -9.75
CA LEU A 117 2.89 -12.54 -9.93
C LEU A 117 2.13 -13.13 -8.75
N VAL A 118 2.53 -12.81 -7.52
CA VAL A 118 1.85 -13.25 -6.29
C VAL A 118 0.45 -12.66 -6.21
N GLY A 119 0.28 -11.35 -6.40
CA GLY A 119 -1.03 -10.70 -6.32
C GLY A 119 -2.02 -11.29 -7.33
N ALA A 120 -1.60 -11.43 -8.59
CA ALA A 120 -2.45 -12.01 -9.63
C ALA A 120 -2.78 -13.50 -9.36
N SER A 121 -1.78 -14.31 -8.99
CA SER A 121 -1.98 -15.74 -8.75
C SER A 121 -2.85 -16.01 -7.51
N VAL A 122 -2.57 -15.35 -6.40
CA VAL A 122 -3.36 -15.44 -5.17
C VAL A 122 -4.78 -14.94 -5.42
N GLY A 123 -4.95 -13.79 -6.06
CA GLY A 123 -6.26 -13.24 -6.33
C GLY A 123 -7.14 -14.15 -7.19
N LEU A 124 -6.56 -14.74 -8.25
CA LEU A 124 -7.25 -15.75 -9.07
C LEU A 124 -7.60 -17.00 -8.26
N LEU A 125 -6.69 -17.48 -7.41
CA LEU A 125 -6.91 -18.64 -6.57
C LEU A 125 -8.04 -18.38 -5.57
N VAL A 126 -8.02 -17.24 -4.90
CA VAL A 126 -9.07 -16.80 -3.96
C VAL A 126 -10.43 -16.71 -4.65
N ASP A 127 -10.49 -16.17 -5.86
CA ASP A 127 -11.74 -16.10 -6.63
C ASP A 127 -12.30 -17.47 -7.04
N VAL A 128 -11.41 -18.43 -7.35
CA VAL A 128 -11.82 -19.81 -7.66
C VAL A 128 -12.37 -20.51 -6.41
N PHE A 129 -11.74 -20.33 -5.25
CA PHE A 129 -12.15 -20.98 -4.00
C PHE A 129 -13.37 -20.32 -3.33
N ILE A 130 -13.50 -18.99 -3.39
CA ILE A 130 -14.57 -18.22 -2.72
C ILE A 130 -15.71 -17.90 -3.68
N ARG A 131 -15.96 -18.77 -4.68
CA ARG A 131 -16.91 -18.59 -5.81
C ARG A 131 -18.40 -18.37 -5.45
N LYS A 132 -18.74 -18.10 -4.18
CA LYS A 132 -20.10 -17.95 -3.65
C LYS A 132 -20.58 -16.51 -3.40
N GLN A 133 -19.80 -15.47 -3.69
CA GLN A 133 -20.27 -14.08 -3.53
C GLN A 133 -20.88 -13.51 -4.81
N SER A 134 -22.18 -13.21 -4.75
CA SER A 134 -22.93 -12.52 -5.80
C SER A 134 -22.41 -11.07 -5.97
N ILE A 135 -21.67 -10.84 -7.05
CA ILE A 135 -21.41 -9.48 -7.58
C ILE A 135 -22.77 -8.96 -8.05
N LYS A 136 -23.20 -7.78 -7.57
CA LYS A 136 -24.44 -7.17 -8.09
C LYS A 136 -24.27 -6.98 -9.60
N GLN A 137 -25.21 -7.51 -10.37
CA GLN A 137 -25.22 -7.38 -11.82
C GLN A 137 -25.41 -5.90 -12.14
N ALA A 138 -24.45 -5.29 -12.82
CA ALA A 138 -24.48 -3.89 -13.25
C ALA A 138 -25.44 -3.71 -14.44
N ASP A 139 -26.71 -4.13 -14.28
CA ASP A 139 -27.74 -3.96 -15.31
C ASP A 139 -28.42 -2.57 -15.23
N HIS A 140 -28.09 -1.78 -14.21
CA HIS A 140 -28.33 -0.35 -14.18
C HIS A 140 -27.10 0.32 -13.60
N VAL A 141 -26.16 0.73 -14.46
CA VAL A 141 -25.30 1.89 -14.15
C VAL A 141 -26.23 3.10 -14.26
N GLU A 142 -27.14 3.23 -13.30
CA GLU A 142 -27.69 4.55 -13.00
C GLU A 142 -26.50 5.42 -12.64
N GLU A 143 -26.51 6.63 -13.16
CA GLU A 143 -25.48 7.67 -13.06
C GLU A 143 -25.33 8.16 -11.61
N GLU A 144 -25.27 7.27 -10.63
CA GLU A 144 -24.70 7.61 -9.34
C GLU A 144 -23.19 7.64 -9.53
N PRO A 145 -22.57 8.84 -9.47
CA PRO A 145 -21.14 8.95 -9.58
C PRO A 145 -20.49 8.00 -8.57
N VAL A 146 -19.32 7.47 -8.95
CA VAL A 146 -18.29 7.04 -7.99
C VAL A 146 -17.95 8.26 -7.14
N CYS A 147 -18.85 8.56 -6.21
CA CYS A 147 -18.79 9.55 -5.19
C CYS A 147 -18.50 8.74 -3.94
N ILE A 148 -17.25 8.83 -3.53
CA ILE A 148 -16.87 8.72 -2.13
C ILE A 148 -17.92 9.54 -1.37
N GLU A 149 -18.74 8.89 -0.57
CA GLU A 149 -19.81 9.54 0.18
C GLU A 149 -19.18 10.64 1.04
N HIS A 150 -19.31 11.87 0.57
CA HIS A 150 -19.64 12.98 1.43
C HIS A 150 -21.06 13.34 1.08
N HIS A 151 -21.95 12.98 2.01
CA HIS A 151 -23.38 13.23 2.06
C HIS A 151 -23.87 14.38 1.17
N HIS A 152 -24.83 14.04 0.30
CA HIS A 152 -25.72 15.01 -0.34
C HIS A 152 -26.43 15.87 0.73
N GLU A 153 -26.15 17.17 0.76
CA GLU A 153 -27.18 18.23 0.72
C GLU A 153 -26.55 19.64 0.58
N LYS A 154 -26.69 20.21 -0.63
CA LYS A 154 -26.72 21.66 -1.00
C LYS A 154 -25.41 22.48 -0.96
N THR A 155 -24.71 22.67 -2.09
CA THR A 155 -24.71 23.87 -2.98
C THR A 155 -23.47 23.90 -3.91
N PRO A 156 -23.59 24.32 -5.19
CA PRO A 156 -22.79 23.77 -6.30
C PRO A 156 -21.36 24.32 -6.49
N VAL A 157 -20.85 25.25 -5.66
CA VAL A 157 -19.56 25.94 -5.96
C VAL A 157 -18.51 25.81 -4.83
N HIS A 158 -18.93 25.62 -3.57
CA HIS A 158 -18.00 25.37 -2.46
C HIS A 158 -17.60 23.88 -2.32
N GLU A 159 -18.30 23.00 -3.05
CA GLU A 159 -18.34 21.54 -2.86
C GLU A 159 -17.27 20.79 -3.67
N HIS A 160 -16.80 21.35 -4.81
CA HIS A 160 -15.88 20.64 -5.71
C HIS A 160 -14.39 20.81 -5.43
N LEU A 161 -13.97 21.87 -4.73
CA LEU A 161 -12.54 22.15 -4.48
C LEU A 161 -12.19 22.13 -2.99
N VAL A 162 -13.00 22.75 -2.13
CA VAL A 162 -12.66 22.92 -0.70
C VAL A 162 -12.86 21.62 0.06
N HIS A 163 -13.92 20.88 -0.24
CA HIS A 163 -14.27 19.67 0.48
C HIS A 163 -13.25 18.52 0.24
N PRO A 164 -12.85 18.19 -1.00
CA PRO A 164 -11.76 17.24 -1.23
C PRO A 164 -10.42 17.72 -0.68
N LEU A 165 -10.14 19.04 -0.72
CA LEU A 165 -8.90 19.62 -0.20
C LEU A 165 -8.81 19.52 1.34
N VAL A 166 -9.88 19.76 2.08
CA VAL A 166 -9.89 19.59 3.56
C VAL A 166 -9.82 18.12 3.95
N HIS A 167 -10.45 17.21 3.18
CA HIS A 167 -10.34 15.77 3.42
C HIS A 167 -8.93 15.25 3.10
N ALA A 168 -8.34 15.67 1.97
CA ALA A 168 -6.96 15.38 1.61
C ALA A 168 -5.98 15.98 2.63
N LEU A 169 -6.24 17.20 3.14
CA LEU A 169 -5.44 17.83 4.18
C LEU A 169 -5.55 17.09 5.52
N LYS A 170 -6.72 16.53 5.88
CA LYS A 170 -6.87 15.68 7.07
C LYS A 170 -6.13 14.37 6.95
N ILE A 171 -6.19 13.69 5.80
CA ILE A 171 -5.42 12.46 5.53
C ILE A 171 -3.93 12.79 5.54
N LEU A 172 -3.52 13.89 4.89
CA LEU A 172 -2.14 14.35 4.87
C LEU A 172 -1.63 14.71 6.28
N LEU A 173 -2.44 15.39 7.08
CA LEU A 173 -2.09 15.74 8.46
C LEU A 173 -2.03 14.49 9.34
N TYR A 174 -2.92 13.52 9.14
CA TYR A 174 -2.88 12.24 9.83
C TYR A 174 -1.63 11.43 9.45
N VAL A 175 -1.34 11.27 8.15
CA VAL A 175 -0.14 10.61 7.63
C VAL A 175 1.11 11.32 8.16
N PHE A 176 1.14 12.66 8.13
CA PHE A 176 2.22 13.46 8.69
C PHE A 176 2.42 13.18 10.18
N VAL A 177 1.35 13.13 10.98
CA VAL A 177 1.42 12.83 12.42
C VAL A 177 1.93 11.41 12.67
N ILE A 178 1.46 10.41 11.93
CA ILE A 178 1.95 9.02 12.10
C ILE A 178 3.40 8.90 11.62
N ASN A 179 3.78 9.54 10.51
CA ASN A 179 5.17 9.56 10.02
C ASN A 179 6.09 10.24 11.03
N LEU A 180 5.66 11.35 11.63
CA LEU A 180 6.39 12.05 12.69
C LEU A 180 6.50 11.17 13.94
N ALA A 181 5.43 10.51 14.36
CA ALA A 181 5.42 9.62 15.52
C ALA A 181 6.32 8.40 15.31
N LEU A 182 6.27 7.76 14.14
CA LEU A 182 7.16 6.64 13.79
C LEU A 182 8.61 7.09 13.69
N GLY A 183 8.88 8.24 13.03
CA GLY A 183 10.22 8.81 12.93
C GLY A 183 10.82 9.16 14.30
N LEU A 184 10.02 9.74 15.20
CA LEU A 184 10.41 9.98 16.59
C LEU A 184 10.64 8.67 17.34
N LEU A 185 9.76 7.68 17.21
CA LEU A 185 9.91 6.37 17.85
C LEU A 185 11.20 5.68 17.40
N ILE A 186 11.50 5.68 16.10
CA ILE A 186 12.74 5.14 15.55
C ILE A 186 13.95 5.94 16.05
N GLY A 187 13.84 7.26 16.12
CA GLY A 187 14.89 8.14 16.65
C GLY A 187 15.17 7.94 18.15
N PHE A 188 14.14 7.66 18.96
CA PHE A 188 14.27 7.42 20.41
C PHE A 188 14.70 5.98 20.74
N VAL A 189 14.17 4.99 20.02
CA VAL A 189 14.53 3.57 20.21
C VAL A 189 15.90 3.27 19.60
N GLY A 190 16.35 4.07 18.62
CA GLY A 190 17.63 3.94 17.92
C GLY A 190 17.59 2.86 16.84
N GLN A 191 17.93 3.22 15.61
CA GLN A 191 18.12 2.26 14.50
C GLN A 191 19.11 1.15 14.89
N GLU A 192 20.11 1.45 15.73
CA GLU A 192 21.12 0.49 16.18
C GLU A 192 20.53 -0.70 16.97
N TYR A 193 19.51 -0.47 17.81
CA TYR A 193 18.86 -1.55 18.56
C TYR A 193 18.00 -2.44 17.66
N PHE A 194 17.29 -1.86 16.70
CA PHE A 194 16.55 -2.61 15.68
C PHE A 194 17.50 -3.41 14.78
N ASN A 195 18.59 -2.79 14.33
CA ASN A 195 19.60 -3.43 13.49
C ASN A 195 20.28 -4.59 14.22
N ALA A 196 20.71 -4.39 15.47
CA ALA A 196 21.33 -5.44 16.28
C ALA A 196 20.37 -6.60 16.56
N PHE A 197 19.09 -6.30 16.83
CA PHE A 197 18.07 -7.32 17.07
C PHE A 197 17.75 -8.15 15.82
N MET A 198 17.63 -7.50 14.65
CA MET A 198 17.38 -8.18 13.37
C MET A 198 18.58 -9.03 12.92
N LEU A 199 19.81 -8.52 13.10
CA LEU A 199 21.03 -9.28 12.79
C LEU A 199 21.21 -10.49 13.72
N SER A 200 20.80 -10.38 14.98
CA SER A 200 20.84 -11.48 15.95
C SER A 200 19.75 -12.53 15.71
N ASN A 201 18.60 -12.12 15.14
CA ASN A 201 17.44 -12.96 14.91
C ASN A 201 16.98 -12.95 13.45
N LYS A 202 17.89 -13.24 12.52
CA LYS A 202 17.62 -13.19 11.07
C LYS A 202 16.38 -14.00 10.64
N TYR A 203 16.14 -15.12 11.31
CA TYR A 203 14.97 -15.96 11.03
C TYR A 203 13.65 -15.29 11.42
N LEU A 204 13.62 -14.38 12.40
CA LEU A 204 12.39 -13.68 12.77
C LEU A 204 12.14 -12.43 11.91
N ALA A 205 13.11 -12.02 11.08
CA ALA A 205 13.04 -10.79 10.31
C ALA A 205 11.81 -10.72 9.37
N PRO A 206 11.42 -11.75 8.61
CA PRO A 206 10.21 -11.71 7.79
C PRO A 206 8.93 -11.51 8.61
N LEU A 207 8.85 -12.14 9.78
CA LEU A 207 7.68 -12.01 10.67
C LEU A 207 7.55 -10.58 11.20
N PHE A 208 8.64 -10.02 11.73
CA PHE A 208 8.62 -8.65 12.24
C PHE A 208 8.37 -7.62 11.14
N ALA A 209 8.97 -7.80 9.96
CA ALA A 209 8.71 -6.95 8.81
C ALA A 209 7.24 -6.98 8.41
N SER A 210 6.59 -8.16 8.39
CA SER A 210 5.14 -8.25 8.13
C SER A 210 4.28 -7.63 9.23
N ILE A 211 4.68 -7.71 10.50
CA ILE A 211 3.93 -7.03 11.58
C ILE A 211 3.99 -5.51 11.40
N ILE A 212 5.17 -4.97 11.08
CA ILE A 212 5.35 -3.54 10.82
C ILE A 212 4.59 -3.12 9.55
N GLY A 213 4.66 -3.94 8.49
CA GLY A 213 3.99 -3.69 7.22
C GLY A 213 2.46 -3.70 7.32
N LEU A 214 1.90 -4.34 8.34
CA LEU A 214 0.46 -4.34 8.58
C LEU A 214 -0.06 -2.97 9.04
N ILE A 215 0.82 -2.07 9.50
CA ILE A 215 0.45 -0.71 9.86
C ILE A 215 0.04 0.02 8.57
N PRO A 216 -1.23 0.44 8.43
CA PRO A 216 -1.77 1.00 7.19
C PRO A 216 -1.30 2.45 7.01
N ASN A 217 -0.02 2.60 6.64
CA ASN A 217 0.62 3.87 6.35
C ASN A 217 1.77 3.65 5.35
N CYS A 218 2.15 4.69 4.63
CA CYS A 218 3.33 4.69 3.76
C CYS A 218 4.65 4.73 4.54
N ALA A 219 4.68 5.25 5.78
CA ALA A 219 5.92 5.23 6.58
C ALA A 219 6.40 3.82 6.96
N SER A 220 5.51 2.85 7.13
CA SER A 220 5.93 1.48 7.47
C SER A 220 6.75 0.88 6.33
N SER A 221 6.36 1.11 5.07
CA SER A 221 7.09 0.61 3.91
C SER A 221 8.37 1.37 3.61
N VAL A 222 8.40 2.69 3.84
CA VAL A 222 9.64 3.49 3.81
C VAL A 222 10.64 2.95 4.85
N PHE A 223 10.20 2.76 6.10
CA PHE A 223 11.06 2.26 7.17
C PHE A 223 11.63 0.86 6.90
N ILE A 224 10.80 -0.08 6.44
CA ILE A 224 11.26 -1.44 6.07
C ILE A 224 12.29 -1.36 4.93
N THR A 225 12.08 -0.44 3.98
CA THR A 225 13.00 -0.21 2.86
C THR A 225 14.35 0.36 3.33
N GLU A 226 14.34 1.31 4.26
CA GLU A 226 15.56 1.87 4.85
C GLU A 226 16.38 0.80 5.58
N LEU A 227 15.73 -0.08 6.36
CA LEU A 227 16.39 -1.20 7.02
C LEU A 227 17.02 -2.18 6.03
N TYR A 228 16.37 -2.41 4.89
CA TYR A 228 16.94 -3.20 3.80
C TYR A 228 18.15 -2.51 3.17
N LEU A 229 18.07 -1.20 2.89
CA LEU A 229 19.18 -0.43 2.35
C LEU A 229 20.38 -0.44 3.31
N ALA A 230 20.14 -0.36 4.62
CA ALA A 230 21.14 -0.47 5.67
C ALA A 230 21.77 -1.87 5.85
N ASN A 231 21.38 -2.87 5.05
CA ASN A 231 21.80 -4.29 5.17
C ASN A 231 21.30 -4.99 6.45
N SER A 232 20.32 -4.43 7.15
CA SER A 232 19.74 -5.01 8.36
C SER A 232 18.64 -6.04 8.08
N LEU A 233 18.01 -5.95 6.89
CA LEU A 233 16.99 -6.89 6.42
C LEU A 233 17.43 -7.60 5.15
N SER A 234 17.04 -8.87 5.02
CA SER A 234 17.16 -9.63 3.78
C SER A 234 16.08 -9.25 2.77
N PHE A 235 16.30 -9.60 1.50
CA PHE A 235 15.31 -9.36 0.44
C PHE A 235 13.97 -10.05 0.72
N GLY A 236 13.98 -11.26 1.29
CA GLY A 236 12.73 -11.95 1.65
C GLY A 236 11.98 -11.27 2.79
N ALA A 237 12.68 -10.69 3.78
CA ALA A 237 12.04 -9.92 4.84
C ALA A 237 11.47 -8.59 4.33
N LEU A 238 12.18 -7.89 3.45
CA LEU A 238 11.67 -6.73 2.72
C LEU A 238 10.39 -7.10 1.96
N PHE A 239 10.43 -8.19 1.18
CA PHE A 239 9.28 -8.65 0.42
C PHE A 239 8.10 -8.98 1.32
N ALA A 240 8.31 -9.70 2.44
CA ALA A 240 7.26 -10.03 3.41
C ALA A 240 6.59 -8.79 4.01
N GLY A 241 7.38 -7.78 4.36
CA GLY A 241 6.88 -6.54 4.95
C GLY A 241 6.09 -5.69 3.94
N LEU A 242 6.60 -5.59 2.71
CA LEU A 242 5.93 -4.81 1.66
C LEU A 242 4.73 -5.54 1.05
N LEU A 243 4.66 -6.87 1.13
CA LEU A 243 3.56 -7.65 0.55
C LEU A 243 2.28 -7.57 1.39
N VAL A 244 2.40 -7.45 2.72
CA VAL A 244 1.25 -7.28 3.62
C VAL A 244 0.76 -5.85 3.70
N ASN A 245 1.56 -4.87 3.28
CA ASN A 245 1.16 -3.47 3.30
C ASN A 245 0.08 -3.21 2.25
N THR A 246 -1.16 -3.25 2.68
CA THR A 246 -2.35 -3.02 1.86
C THR A 246 -2.67 -1.53 1.67
N GLY A 247 -1.78 -0.63 2.12
CA GLY A 247 -2.02 0.81 2.12
C GLY A 247 -3.24 1.22 2.96
N LEU A 248 -3.83 2.36 2.60
CA LEU A 248 -5.02 2.92 3.27
C LEU A 248 -6.32 2.13 2.94
N GLY A 249 -6.28 1.19 1.98
CA GLY A 249 -7.43 0.38 1.60
C GLY A 249 -8.04 -0.42 2.76
N VAL A 250 -7.22 -0.94 3.68
CA VAL A 250 -7.72 -1.64 4.87
C VAL A 250 -8.47 -0.71 5.82
N MET A 251 -8.07 0.55 5.95
CA MET A 251 -8.77 1.53 6.78
C MET A 251 -10.19 1.81 6.24
N VAL A 252 -10.31 1.97 4.92
CA VAL A 252 -11.61 2.14 4.24
C VAL A 252 -12.45 0.88 4.42
N LEU A 253 -11.86 -0.30 4.26
CA LEU A 253 -12.54 -1.56 4.45
C LEU A 253 -13.10 -1.72 5.86
N ILE A 254 -12.33 -1.38 6.90
CA ILE A 254 -12.77 -1.42 8.30
C ILE A 254 -13.92 -0.44 8.56
N LYS A 255 -13.86 0.75 7.95
CA LYS A 255 -14.85 1.80 8.17
C LYS A 255 -16.17 1.54 7.46
N GLU A 256 -16.11 1.11 6.20
CA GLU A 256 -17.27 1.04 5.30
C GLU A 256 -17.88 -0.37 5.22
N TYR A 257 -17.12 -1.44 5.53
CA TYR A 257 -17.61 -2.81 5.43
C TYR A 257 -18.14 -3.38 6.75
N LYS A 258 -19.43 -3.73 6.77
CA LYS A 258 -20.10 -4.20 8.00
C LYS A 258 -19.66 -5.59 8.48
N ASN A 259 -19.12 -6.43 7.60
CA ASN A 259 -18.78 -7.81 7.96
C ASN A 259 -17.34 -7.93 8.46
N VAL A 260 -17.17 -7.69 9.77
CA VAL A 260 -15.87 -7.77 10.46
C VAL A 260 -15.17 -9.12 10.26
N LYS A 261 -15.90 -10.23 10.20
CA LYS A 261 -15.30 -11.56 10.00
C LYS A 261 -14.58 -11.66 8.65
N GLN A 262 -15.16 -11.06 7.61
CA GLN A 262 -14.53 -11.04 6.29
C GLN A 262 -13.35 -10.08 6.22
N ILE A 263 -13.40 -8.95 6.94
CA ILE A 263 -12.26 -8.03 7.05
C ILE A 263 -11.07 -8.76 7.69
N PHE A 264 -11.27 -9.39 8.85
CA PHE A 264 -10.22 -10.17 9.52
C PHE A 264 -9.72 -11.33 8.66
N TYR A 265 -10.60 -11.96 7.88
CA TYR A 265 -10.21 -13.00 6.94
C TYR A 265 -9.30 -12.46 5.83
N ILE A 266 -9.64 -11.31 5.21
CA ILE A 266 -8.83 -10.68 4.16
C ILE A 266 -7.46 -10.28 4.71
N ILE A 267 -7.44 -9.58 5.84
CA ILE A 267 -6.20 -9.14 6.48
C ILE A 267 -5.34 -10.33 6.90
N GLY A 268 -5.94 -11.33 7.55
CA GLY A 268 -5.24 -12.54 7.99
C GLY A 268 -4.69 -13.35 6.83
N LEU A 269 -5.43 -13.44 5.71
CA LEU A 269 -4.97 -14.08 4.49
C LEU A 269 -3.75 -13.36 3.92
N CYS A 270 -3.79 -12.03 3.77
CA CYS A 270 -2.66 -11.24 3.30
C CYS A 270 -1.44 -11.41 4.21
N PHE A 271 -1.63 -11.35 5.54
CA PHE A 271 -0.55 -11.50 6.51
C PHE A 271 0.11 -12.89 6.44
N VAL A 272 -0.68 -13.96 6.48
CA VAL A 272 -0.14 -15.33 6.43
C VAL A 272 0.60 -15.57 5.13
N LEU A 273 0.03 -15.15 3.99
CA LEU A 273 0.68 -15.28 2.70
C LEU A 273 1.99 -14.48 2.63
N ALA A 274 2.00 -13.26 3.14
CA ALA A 274 3.19 -12.42 3.16
C ALA A 274 4.32 -13.04 4.00
N VAL A 275 4.00 -13.56 5.18
CA VAL A 275 4.97 -14.25 6.03
C VAL A 275 5.50 -15.51 5.35
N VAL A 276 4.61 -16.39 4.87
CA VAL A 276 5.01 -17.64 4.22
C VAL A 276 5.87 -17.38 2.99
N LEU A 277 5.43 -16.49 2.10
CA LEU A 277 6.17 -16.17 0.88
C LEU A 277 7.48 -15.45 1.20
N GLY A 278 7.51 -14.59 2.22
CA GLY A 278 8.72 -13.97 2.74
C GLY A 278 9.78 -14.98 3.17
N TYR A 279 9.37 -15.98 3.96
CA TYR A 279 10.25 -17.09 4.37
C TYR A 279 10.73 -17.92 3.18
N VAL A 280 9.84 -18.22 2.23
CA VAL A 280 10.22 -18.94 1.00
C VAL A 280 11.25 -18.13 0.21
N THR A 281 11.06 -16.83 0.07
CA THR A 281 12.03 -15.95 -0.60
C THR A 281 13.37 -15.89 0.16
N CYS A 282 13.35 -15.83 1.50
CA CYS A 282 14.56 -15.92 2.30
C CYS A 282 15.30 -17.25 2.13
N LEU A 283 14.59 -18.37 1.97
CA LEU A 283 15.22 -19.67 1.72
C LEU A 283 15.90 -19.74 0.34
N VAL A 284 15.32 -19.07 -0.67
CA VAL A 284 15.87 -19.06 -2.04
C VAL A 284 17.03 -18.07 -2.18
N VAL A 285 16.92 -16.88 -1.58
CA VAL A 285 17.86 -15.76 -1.79
C VAL A 285 18.88 -15.63 -0.64
N GLY A 286 18.55 -16.12 0.56
CA GLY A 286 19.37 -16.03 1.77
C GLY A 286 18.74 -15.17 2.87
N PHE A 287 19.18 -15.42 4.12
CA PHE A 287 18.80 -14.69 5.33
C PHE A 287 19.81 -13.62 5.74
#